data_AF-A0A1H0PQH7-F1
#
_entry.id   AF-A0A1H0PQH7-F1
#
_cell.length_a   1.000
_cell.length_b   1.000
_cell.length_c   1.000
_cell.angle_alpha   90.00
_cell.angle_beta   90.00
_cell.angle_gamma   90.00
#
_symmetry.space_group_name_H-M   'P 1'
#
loop_
_entity.id
_entity.type
_entity.pdbx_description
1 polymer ?
#
loop_
_entity_poly.entity_id
_entity_poly.type
_entity_poly.pdbx_seq_one_letter_code
_entity_poly.pdbx_strand_id
1 'polypeptide(L)'
;MIAALVVVTSAACAESKPATVSEDFKSAVNSMLSTVGSGSSPTFEALTCGSVLDAPGDEQVAMWADAQVPEGSADKLRSAGISAGWQPQRAEGFDLFLVGPNNVKFALRGSKVRAEQAKCSISGRHQELSVDVRPELTPGQKSALSAQLGPAVAAAEAVHEVIGKALDHRKFPASGKIESAGGLSLSTCGEKNGPRGVQWSGSTEHQLDAATDPAALERKIIDRLPSGLTVDERPGQPGYFQAKASGVSLSVSISPKKQEDGSKVFEFEFSAQSSECALVTAG
;
A
#
# COMPACT_ATOMS: atom_id res chain seq x y z
N MET A 1 -44.99 32.70 -9.17
CA MET A 1 -44.64 31.42 -8.53
C MET A 1 -43.12 31.26 -8.60
N ILE A 2 -42.51 31.31 -7.41
CA ILE A 2 -41.26 30.67 -6.97
C ILE A 2 -40.03 30.76 -7.89
N ALA A 3 -39.19 31.76 -7.52
CA ALA A 3 -37.73 31.81 -7.47
C ALA A 3 -36.91 30.76 -8.24
N ALA A 4 -36.09 31.27 -9.16
CA ALA A 4 -34.92 30.61 -9.70
C ALA A 4 -33.93 30.27 -8.58
N LEU A 5 -33.79 28.98 -8.28
CA LEU A 5 -32.72 28.44 -7.46
C LEU A 5 -31.47 28.34 -8.34
N VAL A 6 -30.75 29.45 -8.51
CA VAL A 6 -29.36 29.41 -8.99
C VAL A 6 -28.53 28.88 -7.82
N VAL A 7 -28.38 27.55 -7.74
CA VAL A 7 -27.37 26.95 -6.86
C VAL A 7 -26.02 27.22 -7.52
N VAL A 8 -25.39 28.31 -7.07
CA VAL A 8 -23.98 28.58 -7.31
C VAL A 8 -23.18 27.42 -6.69
N THR A 9 -22.87 26.41 -7.48
CA THR A 9 -21.91 25.36 -7.16
C THR A 9 -20.50 25.87 -7.49
N SER A 10 -20.12 27.01 -6.90
CA SER A 10 -18.71 27.30 -6.72
C SER A 10 -18.23 26.39 -5.60
N ALA A 11 -17.60 25.27 -5.96
CA ALA A 11 -16.81 24.48 -5.03
C ALA A 11 -15.84 25.46 -4.34
N ALA A 12 -16.09 25.74 -3.06
CA ALA A 12 -15.29 26.68 -2.28
C ALA A 12 -13.96 26.00 -1.94
N CYS A 13 -13.02 26.03 -2.88
CA CYS A 13 -11.61 25.86 -2.59
C CYS A 13 -11.25 26.97 -1.59
N ALA A 14 -10.87 26.60 -0.36
CA ALA A 14 -10.34 27.60 0.56
C ALA A 14 -9.10 28.24 -0.09
N GLU A 15 -8.98 29.56 0.01
CA GLU A 15 -7.80 30.28 -0.47
C GLU A 15 -6.56 29.76 0.27
N SER A 16 -5.54 29.34 -0.48
CA SER A 16 -4.29 28.84 0.10
C SER A 16 -3.49 29.99 0.71
N LYS A 17 -3.20 29.91 2.01
CA LYS A 17 -2.44 30.92 2.76
C LYS A 17 -1.09 30.33 3.21
N PRO A 18 -0.06 31.17 3.40
CA PRO A 18 1.18 30.74 4.07
C PRO A 18 0.90 30.05 5.39
N ALA A 19 1.56 28.92 5.61
CA ALA A 19 1.48 28.13 6.84
C ALA A 19 2.87 27.90 7.43
N THR A 20 2.92 27.37 8.65
CA THR A 20 4.19 27.02 9.30
C THR A 20 4.62 25.62 8.87
N VAL A 21 5.87 25.49 8.42
CA VAL A 21 6.48 24.18 8.13
C VAL A 21 6.78 23.48 9.46
N SER A 22 6.31 22.25 9.62
CA SER A 22 6.50 21.48 10.85
C SER A 22 7.98 21.13 11.11
N GLU A 23 8.41 21.12 12.37
CA GLU A 23 9.78 20.75 12.75
C GLU A 23 10.09 19.28 12.44
N ASP A 24 9.12 18.39 12.56
CA ASP A 24 9.28 16.97 12.19
C ASP A 24 9.64 16.82 10.71
N PHE A 25 8.96 17.58 9.83
CA PHE A 25 9.26 17.59 8.40
C PHE A 25 10.64 18.18 8.12
N LYS A 26 10.99 19.32 8.73
CA LYS A 26 12.33 19.93 8.58
C LYS A 26 13.43 18.96 9.02
N SER A 27 13.26 18.36 10.19
CA SER A 27 14.21 17.41 10.77
C SER A 27 14.41 16.19 9.87
N ALA A 28 13.32 15.60 9.37
CA ALA A 28 13.36 14.46 8.45
C ALA A 28 14.12 14.79 7.16
N VAL A 29 13.84 15.94 6.53
CA VAL A 29 14.52 16.38 5.29
C VAL A 29 15.98 16.74 5.53
N ASN A 30 16.27 17.51 6.57
CA ASN A 30 17.65 17.93 6.90
C ASN A 30 18.53 16.72 7.24
N SER A 31 18.00 15.75 7.99
CA SER A 31 18.71 14.51 8.31
C SER A 31 19.13 13.78 7.03
N MET A 32 18.21 13.62 6.07
CA MET A 32 18.50 13.02 4.77
C MET A 32 19.57 13.80 3.98
N LEU A 33 19.41 15.12 3.85
CA LEU A 33 20.31 15.95 3.06
C LEU A 33 21.71 16.09 3.67
N SER A 34 21.83 16.04 5.01
CA SER A 34 23.13 16.11 5.69
C SER A 34 24.10 15.01 5.27
N THR A 35 23.56 13.89 4.77
CA THR A 35 24.35 12.73 4.34
C THR A 35 25.13 12.99 3.06
N VAL A 36 24.69 13.93 2.20
CA VAL A 36 25.31 14.21 0.89
C VAL A 36 26.14 15.49 0.84
N GLY A 37 26.25 16.21 1.96
CA GLY A 37 27.22 17.29 2.17
C GLY A 37 26.60 18.63 2.60
N SER A 38 27.46 19.54 3.06
CA SER A 38 27.07 20.85 3.64
C SER A 38 26.61 21.91 2.63
N GLY A 39 26.61 21.59 1.32
CA GLY A 39 26.14 22.49 0.26
C GLY A 39 24.64 22.39 -0.03
N SER A 40 23.96 21.40 0.56
CA SER A 40 22.54 21.12 0.34
C SER A 40 21.69 21.88 1.36
N SER A 41 21.43 23.16 1.09
CA SER A 41 20.50 23.97 1.90
C SER A 41 19.09 23.83 1.33
N PRO A 42 18.17 23.10 2.01
CA PRO A 42 16.79 23.04 1.57
C PRO A 42 16.07 24.38 1.80
N THR A 43 15.25 24.76 0.83
CA THR A 43 14.24 25.81 0.99
C THR A 43 12.92 25.17 1.38
N PHE A 44 12.33 25.60 2.49
CA PHE A 44 11.09 25.05 3.01
C PHE A 44 9.93 26.01 2.80
N GLU A 45 8.79 25.48 2.37
CA GLU A 45 7.56 26.23 2.20
C GLU A 45 6.37 25.40 2.69
N ALA A 46 5.31 26.09 3.11
CA ALA A 46 4.06 25.47 3.49
C ALA A 46 2.89 26.38 3.18
N LEU A 47 1.79 25.78 2.73
CA LEU A 47 0.52 26.44 2.50
C LEU A 47 -0.61 25.66 3.17
N THR A 48 -1.65 26.38 3.59
CA THR A 48 -2.93 25.77 3.88
C THR A 48 -3.52 25.20 2.59
N CYS A 49 -4.04 23.99 2.68
CA CYS A 49 -4.77 23.29 1.64
C CYS A 49 -6.13 22.84 2.22
N GLY A 50 -7.07 22.41 1.39
CA GLY A 50 -8.36 21.90 1.86
C GLY A 50 -9.59 22.66 1.37
N SER A 51 -10.74 22.06 1.61
CA SER A 51 -12.08 22.56 1.32
C SER A 51 -12.64 23.30 2.54
N VAL A 52 -13.52 24.28 2.31
CA VAL A 52 -14.31 24.92 3.37
C VAL A 52 -15.18 23.91 4.15
N LEU A 53 -15.39 22.71 3.59
CA LEU A 53 -16.17 21.62 4.20
C LEU A 53 -15.35 20.70 5.12
N ASP A 54 -14.04 20.91 5.23
CA ASP A 54 -13.20 20.08 6.07
C ASP A 54 -13.39 20.41 7.55
N ALA A 55 -13.46 19.38 8.40
CA ALA A 55 -13.68 19.54 9.83
C ALA A 55 -12.55 20.37 10.47
N PRO A 56 -12.85 21.36 11.32
CA PRO A 56 -11.83 22.08 12.08
C PRO A 56 -11.20 21.11 13.09
N GLY A 57 -9.93 20.76 12.91
CA GLY A 57 -9.27 19.82 13.83
C GLY A 57 -7.90 19.31 13.42
N ASP A 58 -7.52 19.42 12.15
CA ASP A 58 -6.13 19.26 11.70
C ASP A 58 -5.92 20.33 10.63
N GLU A 59 -5.01 21.28 10.86
CA GLU A 59 -4.63 22.25 9.84
C GLU A 59 -4.19 21.46 8.59
N GLN A 60 -5.04 21.49 7.57
CA GLN A 60 -4.72 20.89 6.29
C GLN A 60 -3.60 21.71 5.69
N VAL A 61 -2.38 21.21 5.85
CA VAL A 61 -1.16 21.86 5.38
C VAL A 61 -0.50 20.96 4.36
N ALA A 62 -0.13 21.55 3.23
CA ALA A 62 0.84 21.01 2.30
C ALA A 62 2.16 21.72 2.59
N MET A 63 3.21 20.95 2.87
CA MET A 63 4.56 21.46 3.06
C MET A 63 5.52 20.72 2.15
N TRP A 64 6.52 21.46 1.66
CA TRP A 64 7.53 20.92 0.79
C TRP A 64 8.90 21.52 1.08
N ALA A 65 9.92 20.82 0.59
CA ALA A 65 11.28 21.29 0.58
C ALA A 65 11.93 21.00 -0.76
N ASP A 66 12.67 21.98 -1.26
CA ASP A 66 13.48 21.84 -2.47
C ASP A 66 14.95 22.01 -2.11
N ALA A 67 15.81 21.16 -2.66
CA ALA A 67 17.25 21.27 -2.48
C ALA A 67 18.02 20.86 -3.75
N GLN A 68 19.29 21.28 -3.83
CA GLN A 68 20.25 20.75 -4.79
C GLN A 68 21.24 19.83 -4.07
N VAL A 69 21.54 18.71 -4.71
CA VAL A 69 22.56 17.75 -4.25
C VAL A 69 23.55 17.48 -5.39
N PRO A 70 24.79 17.06 -5.09
CA PRO A 70 25.73 16.66 -6.12
C PRO A 70 25.16 15.57 -7.03
N GLU A 71 25.52 15.58 -8.32
CA GLU A 71 25.16 14.49 -9.24
C GLU A 71 25.65 13.14 -8.71
N GLY A 72 24.87 12.08 -8.92
CA GLY A 72 25.20 10.73 -8.43
C GLY A 72 24.92 10.50 -6.93
N SER A 73 24.23 11.43 -6.25
CA SER A 73 23.89 11.29 -4.82
C SER A 73 22.84 10.21 -4.49
N ALA A 74 22.18 9.63 -5.51
CA ALA A 74 21.04 8.73 -5.35
C ALA A 74 21.33 7.53 -4.43
N ASP A 75 22.45 6.82 -4.62
CA ASP A 75 22.77 5.62 -3.83
C ASP A 75 23.09 5.93 -2.37
N LYS A 76 23.74 7.07 -2.12
CA LYS A 76 24.05 7.53 -0.77
C LYS A 76 22.77 7.90 -0.02
N LEU A 77 21.88 8.64 -0.67
CA LEU A 77 20.56 8.99 -0.12
C LEU A 77 19.67 7.75 0.06
N ARG A 78 19.70 6.79 -0.87
CA ARG A 78 18.97 5.52 -0.74
C ARG A 78 19.43 4.76 0.51
N SER A 79 20.74 4.61 0.67
CA SER A 79 21.33 3.88 1.80
C SER A 79 21.04 4.56 3.14
N ALA A 80 21.13 5.89 3.19
CA ALA A 80 20.76 6.67 4.37
C ALA A 80 19.27 6.56 4.69
N GLY A 81 18.41 6.67 3.68
CA GLY A 81 16.97 6.51 3.82
C GLY A 81 16.61 5.15 4.39
N ILE A 82 17.17 4.07 3.82
CA ILE A 82 16.98 2.71 4.33
C ILE A 82 17.42 2.60 5.80
N SER A 83 18.59 3.14 6.13
CA SER A 83 19.11 3.14 7.52
C SER A 83 18.21 3.92 8.48
N ALA A 84 17.52 4.95 8.00
CA ALA A 84 16.55 5.74 8.75
C ALA A 84 15.13 5.16 8.71
N GLY A 85 14.93 3.96 8.14
CA GLY A 85 13.62 3.30 8.06
C GLY A 85 12.69 3.87 6.99
N TRP A 86 13.20 4.55 5.97
CA TRP A 86 12.41 5.02 4.82
C TRP A 86 12.26 3.90 3.81
N GLN A 87 11.05 3.71 3.29
CA GLN A 87 10.73 2.70 2.29
C GLN A 87 11.11 3.20 0.88
N PRO A 88 12.06 2.53 0.19
CA PRO A 88 12.32 2.81 -1.21
C PRO A 88 11.12 2.49 -2.09
N GLN A 89 10.91 3.31 -3.11
CA GLN A 89 9.87 3.16 -4.10
C GLN A 89 10.47 3.22 -5.50
N ARG A 90 9.88 2.46 -6.41
CA ARG A 90 10.01 2.69 -7.85
C ARG A 90 8.99 3.73 -8.27
N ALA A 91 9.47 4.79 -8.89
CA ALA A 91 8.67 5.86 -9.48
C ALA A 91 9.29 6.23 -10.83
N GLU A 92 8.49 6.29 -11.89
CA GLU A 92 8.99 6.60 -13.23
C GLU A 92 9.55 8.03 -13.30
N GLY A 93 10.72 8.21 -13.93
CA GLY A 93 11.35 9.52 -14.09
C GLY A 93 12.02 10.08 -12.82
N PHE A 94 12.29 9.24 -11.81
CA PHE A 94 13.04 9.60 -10.61
C PHE A 94 14.22 8.65 -10.40
N ASP A 95 15.37 9.19 -10.00
CA ASP A 95 16.57 8.41 -9.66
C ASP A 95 16.46 7.77 -8.27
N LEU A 96 15.66 8.41 -7.40
CA LEU A 96 15.33 7.93 -6.07
C LEU A 96 13.94 8.43 -5.70
N PHE A 97 13.15 7.55 -5.07
CA PHE A 97 11.92 7.92 -4.40
C PHE A 97 11.82 7.13 -3.10
N LEU A 98 11.57 7.82 -1.98
CA LEU A 98 11.48 7.27 -0.65
C LEU A 98 10.17 7.73 0.01
N VAL A 99 9.55 6.84 0.78
CA VAL A 99 8.45 7.18 1.68
C VAL A 99 8.92 6.97 3.11
N GLY A 100 9.00 8.06 3.85
CA GLY A 100 9.48 8.11 5.24
C GLY A 100 8.36 8.13 6.27
N PRO A 101 8.73 8.37 7.54
CA PRO A 101 7.79 8.60 8.64
C PRO A 101 6.76 9.67 8.27
N ASN A 102 5.53 9.54 8.80
CA ASN A 102 4.40 10.44 8.51
C ASN A 102 4.07 10.66 7.04
N ASN A 103 4.42 9.69 6.19
CA ASN A 103 4.19 9.73 4.74
C ASN A 103 4.91 10.89 4.05
N VAL A 104 6.03 11.34 4.63
CA VAL A 104 6.94 12.26 3.93
C VAL A 104 7.46 11.54 2.69
N LYS A 105 7.21 12.12 1.52
CA LYS A 105 7.76 11.67 0.26
C LYS A 105 9.06 12.43 0.02
N PHE A 106 10.12 11.74 -0.37
CA PHE A 106 11.41 12.35 -0.70
C PHE A 106 11.89 11.76 -2.03
N ALA A 107 12.14 12.61 -3.02
CA ALA A 107 12.50 12.18 -4.36
C ALA A 107 13.68 12.98 -4.92
N LEU A 108 14.44 12.33 -5.79
CA LEU A 108 15.56 12.90 -6.53
C LEU A 108 15.31 12.74 -8.03
N ARG A 109 15.53 13.81 -8.79
CA ARG A 109 15.59 13.80 -10.26
C ARG A 109 16.80 14.63 -10.72
N GLY A 110 17.81 13.97 -11.26
CA GLY A 110 19.13 14.55 -11.52
C GLY A 110 19.79 15.02 -10.23
N SER A 111 20.02 16.33 -10.11
CA SER A 111 20.55 16.98 -8.91
C SER A 111 19.46 17.56 -8.00
N LYS A 112 18.19 17.51 -8.40
CA LYS A 112 17.09 18.19 -7.72
C LYS A 112 16.38 17.26 -6.75
N VAL A 113 16.39 17.63 -5.48
CA VAL A 113 15.61 16.97 -4.43
C VAL A 113 14.31 17.73 -4.23
N ARG A 114 13.22 16.97 -4.14
CA ARG A 114 11.90 17.42 -3.69
C ARG A 114 11.49 16.54 -2.51
N ALA A 115 11.06 17.15 -1.41
CA ALA A 115 10.39 16.45 -0.33
C ALA A 115 9.01 17.06 -0.10
N GLU A 116 8.01 16.23 0.18
CA GLU A 116 6.62 16.68 0.34
C GLU A 116 5.93 15.93 1.47
N GLN A 117 5.11 16.65 2.22
CA GLN A 117 4.15 16.09 3.15
C GLN A 117 2.85 16.88 3.04
N ALA A 118 1.75 16.17 2.90
CA ALA A 118 0.46 16.82 2.81
C ALA A 118 -0.61 16.07 3.61
N LYS A 119 -1.42 16.85 4.31
CA LYS A 119 -2.60 16.40 5.06
C LYS A 119 -3.87 17.02 4.46
N CYS A 120 -3.97 16.99 3.13
CA CYS A 120 -5.05 17.68 2.40
C CYS A 120 -6.11 16.68 1.95
N SER A 121 -7.40 17.04 2.09
CA SER A 121 -8.52 16.30 1.50
C SER A 121 -8.52 16.38 -0.04
N ILE A 122 -8.03 17.49 -0.58
CA ILE A 122 -7.86 17.71 -2.03
C ILE A 122 -6.43 17.30 -2.41
N SER A 123 -6.26 16.05 -2.83
CA SER A 123 -4.99 15.52 -3.34
C SER A 123 -4.57 16.23 -4.64
N GLY A 124 -3.29 16.56 -4.78
CA GLY A 124 -2.68 16.98 -6.06
C GLY A 124 -2.39 18.48 -6.24
N ARG A 125 -2.98 19.39 -5.44
CA ARG A 125 -2.59 20.81 -5.48
C ARG A 125 -1.30 21.01 -4.69
N HIS A 126 -0.25 21.52 -5.33
CA HIS A 126 1.09 21.73 -4.74
C HIS A 126 1.83 20.44 -4.32
N GLN A 127 1.46 19.29 -4.90
CA GLN A 127 2.09 17.99 -4.65
C GLN A 127 2.65 17.41 -5.95
N GLU A 128 3.93 17.64 -6.23
CA GLU A 128 4.63 17.09 -7.39
C GLU A 128 4.92 15.59 -7.23
N LEU A 129 4.94 15.10 -5.99
CA LEU A 129 5.24 13.69 -5.66
C LEU A 129 3.96 12.86 -5.51
N SER A 130 2.81 13.37 -5.93
CA SER A 130 1.56 12.61 -6.06
C SER A 130 1.53 11.84 -7.39
N VAL A 131 2.47 10.91 -7.51
CA VAL A 131 2.66 10.01 -8.65
C VAL A 131 2.42 8.56 -8.25
N ASP A 132 2.21 7.69 -9.25
CA ASP A 132 2.13 6.26 -9.03
C ASP A 132 3.48 5.70 -8.60
N VAL A 133 3.51 5.10 -7.42
CA VAL A 133 4.72 4.52 -6.83
C VAL A 133 4.47 3.06 -6.43
N ARG A 134 5.52 2.25 -6.50
CA ARG A 134 5.49 0.86 -6.05
C ARG A 134 6.65 0.60 -5.10
N PRO A 135 6.42 -0.06 -3.94
CA PRO A 135 7.51 -0.38 -3.04
C PRO A 135 8.61 -1.18 -3.72
N GLU A 136 9.86 -0.76 -3.51
CA GLU A 136 11.04 -1.50 -3.87
C GLU A 136 11.56 -2.27 -2.65
N LEU A 137 11.56 -3.61 -2.73
CA LEU A 137 11.92 -4.46 -1.61
C LEU A 137 13.43 -4.47 -1.36
N THR A 138 13.82 -4.17 -0.11
CA THR A 138 15.18 -4.40 0.39
C THR A 138 15.47 -5.91 0.52
N PRO A 139 16.74 -6.34 0.58
CA PRO A 139 17.07 -7.75 0.80
C PRO A 139 16.43 -8.36 2.06
N GLY A 140 16.42 -7.61 3.17
CA GLY A 140 15.77 -8.05 4.42
C GLY A 140 14.27 -8.26 4.25
N GLN A 141 13.60 -7.34 3.54
CA GLN A 141 12.17 -7.46 3.24
C GLN A 141 11.85 -8.64 2.33
N LYS A 142 12.70 -8.92 1.32
CA LYS A 142 12.51 -10.09 0.45
C LYS A 142 12.50 -11.39 1.26
N SER A 143 13.43 -11.51 2.21
CA SER A 143 13.50 -12.66 3.10
C SER A 143 12.27 -12.75 4.01
N ALA A 144 11.90 -11.65 4.67
CA ALA A 144 10.77 -11.61 5.60
C ALA A 144 9.43 -11.92 4.90
N LEU A 145 9.16 -11.29 3.76
CA LEU A 145 7.92 -11.48 3.03
C LEU A 145 7.84 -12.87 2.38
N SER A 146 8.95 -13.44 1.92
CA SER A 146 8.95 -14.81 1.38
C SER A 146 8.64 -15.86 2.45
N ALA A 147 9.09 -15.65 3.69
CA ALA A 147 8.72 -16.54 4.80
C ALA A 147 7.20 -16.55 5.07
N GLN A 148 6.53 -15.41 4.86
CA GLN A 148 5.08 -15.27 4.99
C GLN A 148 4.31 -15.78 3.77
N LEU A 149 4.89 -15.67 2.57
CA LEU A 149 4.26 -16.08 1.32
C LEU A 149 4.18 -17.60 1.17
N GLY A 150 5.18 -18.36 1.65
CA GLY A 150 5.18 -19.83 1.58
C GLY A 150 3.90 -20.49 2.12
N PRO A 151 3.47 -20.19 3.37
CA PRO A 151 2.20 -20.67 3.91
C PRO A 151 0.96 -20.26 3.08
N ALA A 152 0.97 -19.05 2.51
CA ALA A 152 -0.11 -18.58 1.65
C ALA A 152 -0.19 -19.36 0.33
N VAL A 153 0.95 -19.69 -0.27
CA VAL A 153 1.02 -20.53 -1.48
C VAL A 153 0.49 -21.92 -1.19
N ALA A 154 0.92 -22.56 -0.11
CA ALA A 154 0.42 -23.88 0.28
C ALA A 154 -1.10 -23.89 0.52
N ALA A 155 -1.63 -22.85 1.17
CA ALA A 155 -3.07 -22.67 1.33
C ALA A 155 -3.77 -22.45 -0.02
N ALA A 156 -3.21 -21.61 -0.89
CA ALA A 156 -3.77 -21.33 -2.21
C ALA A 156 -3.82 -22.60 -3.07
N GLU A 157 -2.77 -23.41 -3.07
CA GLU A 157 -2.71 -24.71 -3.76
C GLU A 157 -3.78 -25.67 -3.25
N ALA A 158 -3.88 -25.84 -1.93
CA ALA A 158 -4.90 -26.70 -1.31
C ALA A 158 -6.33 -26.27 -1.67
N VAL A 159 -6.61 -24.97 -1.60
CA VAL A 159 -7.92 -24.41 -1.92
C VAL A 159 -8.25 -24.60 -3.42
N HIS A 160 -7.29 -24.31 -4.30
CA HIS A 160 -7.47 -24.42 -5.76
C HIS A 160 -7.63 -25.87 -6.23
N GLU A 161 -6.95 -26.82 -5.57
CA GLU A 161 -7.15 -28.26 -5.76
C GLU A 161 -8.61 -28.65 -5.45
N VAL A 162 -9.16 -28.18 -4.33
CA VAL A 162 -10.54 -28.51 -3.89
C VAL A 162 -11.59 -27.95 -4.86
N ILE A 163 -11.43 -26.72 -5.34
CA ILE A 163 -12.38 -26.12 -6.29
C ILE A 163 -12.14 -26.55 -7.75
N GLY A 164 -11.07 -27.30 -8.02
CA GLY A 164 -10.73 -27.79 -9.36
C GLY A 164 -10.37 -26.68 -10.36
N LYS A 165 -9.76 -25.58 -9.89
CA LYS A 165 -9.36 -24.44 -10.73
C LYS A 165 -7.84 -24.25 -10.71
N ALA A 166 -7.29 -23.70 -11.78
CA ALA A 166 -5.86 -23.39 -11.83
C ALA A 166 -5.52 -22.20 -10.93
N LEU A 167 -4.42 -22.31 -10.19
CA LEU A 167 -3.86 -21.23 -9.38
C LEU A 167 -3.14 -20.19 -10.26
N ASP A 168 -3.31 -18.89 -9.98
CA ASP A 168 -2.51 -17.85 -10.64
C ASP A 168 -1.09 -17.84 -10.04
N HIS A 169 -0.17 -18.55 -10.69
CA HIS A 169 1.22 -18.65 -10.26
C HIS A 169 2.01 -17.33 -10.34
N ARG A 170 1.47 -16.27 -10.95
CA ARG A 170 2.09 -14.93 -10.86
C ARG A 170 1.87 -14.31 -9.49
N LYS A 171 0.78 -14.67 -8.80
CA LYS A 171 0.46 -14.23 -7.44
C LYS A 171 0.97 -15.22 -6.39
N PHE A 172 0.81 -16.52 -6.67
CA PHE A 172 1.17 -17.60 -5.77
C PHE A 172 2.13 -18.58 -6.47
N PRO A 173 3.41 -18.20 -6.63
CA PRO A 173 4.38 -19.04 -7.32
C PRO A 173 4.76 -20.24 -6.46
N ALA A 174 4.97 -21.39 -7.09
CA ALA A 174 5.40 -22.63 -6.41
C ALA A 174 6.73 -22.48 -5.64
N SER A 175 7.56 -21.49 -5.99
CA SER A 175 8.79 -21.18 -5.26
C SER A 175 8.55 -20.63 -3.86
N GLY A 176 7.35 -20.11 -3.56
CA GLY A 176 7.04 -19.41 -2.31
C GLY A 176 7.80 -18.09 -2.12
N LYS A 177 8.51 -17.60 -3.14
CA LYS A 177 9.37 -16.41 -3.04
C LYS A 177 8.67 -15.18 -3.57
N ILE A 178 8.79 -14.08 -2.83
CA ILE A 178 8.18 -12.80 -3.22
C ILE A 178 8.75 -12.27 -4.53
N GLU A 179 10.02 -12.56 -4.85
CA GLU A 179 10.64 -12.14 -6.11
C GLU A 179 10.06 -12.85 -7.34
N SER A 180 9.44 -14.01 -7.16
CA SER A 180 8.74 -14.74 -8.23
C SER A 180 7.26 -14.34 -8.35
N ALA A 181 6.75 -13.56 -7.40
CA ALA A 181 5.34 -13.24 -7.26
C ALA A 181 4.98 -11.87 -7.87
N GLY A 182 5.31 -11.68 -9.15
CA GLY A 182 5.16 -10.38 -9.84
C GLY A 182 3.71 -9.88 -10.00
N GLY A 183 2.71 -10.72 -9.70
CA GLY A 183 1.29 -10.38 -9.72
C GLY A 183 0.72 -9.91 -8.38
N LEU A 184 1.52 -9.92 -7.30
CA LEU A 184 1.09 -9.42 -6.00
C LEU A 184 1.09 -7.88 -5.96
N SER A 185 0.14 -7.34 -5.22
CA SER A 185 0.10 -5.92 -4.88
C SER A 185 1.00 -5.68 -3.68
N LEU A 186 1.91 -4.70 -3.79
CA LEU A 186 2.76 -4.26 -2.69
C LEU A 186 2.29 -2.88 -2.22
N SER A 187 2.09 -2.71 -0.92
CA SER A 187 1.70 -1.45 -0.31
C SER A 187 2.69 -1.03 0.77
N THR A 188 2.91 0.27 0.92
CA THR A 188 3.74 0.79 2.01
C THR A 188 2.92 0.77 3.30
N CYS A 189 3.54 0.30 4.38
CA CYS A 189 2.93 0.19 5.71
C CYS A 189 3.86 0.76 6.79
N GLY A 190 3.39 0.79 8.04
CA GLY A 190 4.16 1.18 9.22
C GLY A 190 3.40 2.14 10.13
N GLU A 191 3.85 2.27 11.37
CA GLU A 191 3.22 3.14 12.36
C GLU A 191 3.35 4.63 12.02
N LYS A 192 2.46 5.45 12.58
CA LYS A 192 2.60 6.91 12.53
C LYS A 192 3.89 7.29 13.26
N ASN A 193 4.74 8.10 12.65
CA ASN A 193 6.10 8.42 13.12
C ASN A 193 7.11 7.24 13.19
N GLY A 194 6.78 6.04 12.71
CA GLY A 194 7.67 4.87 12.77
C GLY A 194 8.44 4.60 11.47
N PRO A 195 9.34 3.60 11.47
CA PRO A 195 9.91 3.06 10.25
C PRO A 195 8.79 2.59 9.31
N ARG A 196 9.03 2.76 8.02
CA ARG A 196 8.16 2.25 6.97
C ARG A 196 8.56 0.83 6.58
N GLY A 197 7.63 0.15 5.93
CA GLY A 197 7.85 -1.19 5.42
C GLY A 197 6.90 -1.50 4.28
N VAL A 198 6.80 -2.79 3.96
CA VAL A 198 5.94 -3.29 2.89
C VAL A 198 5.04 -4.41 3.39
N GLN A 199 3.81 -4.40 2.89
CA GLN A 199 2.90 -5.54 2.92
C GLN A 199 2.64 -6.01 1.49
N TRP A 200 2.35 -7.30 1.35
CA TRP A 200 1.84 -7.85 0.10
C TRP A 200 0.38 -8.28 0.28
N SER A 201 -0.38 -8.19 -0.79
CA SER A 201 -1.70 -8.81 -0.91
C SER A 201 -1.88 -9.42 -2.30
N GLY A 202 -2.64 -10.50 -2.35
CA GLY A 202 -2.98 -11.20 -3.58
C GLY A 202 -4.35 -11.82 -3.47
N SER A 203 -5.11 -11.78 -4.56
CA SER A 203 -6.40 -12.45 -4.67
C SER A 203 -6.53 -13.21 -5.98
N THR A 204 -7.33 -14.25 -6.00
CA THR A 204 -7.72 -15.02 -7.19
C THR A 204 -9.21 -15.21 -7.16
N GLU A 205 -9.85 -14.96 -8.30
CA GLU A 205 -11.29 -15.07 -8.47
C GLU A 205 -11.59 -16.11 -9.54
N HIS A 206 -12.62 -16.93 -9.31
CA HIS A 206 -13.08 -17.95 -10.24
C HIS A 206 -14.60 -18.03 -10.25
N GLN A 207 -15.15 -18.25 -11.44
CA GLN A 207 -16.55 -18.63 -11.56
C GLN A 207 -16.72 -20.14 -11.28
N LEU A 208 -17.68 -20.44 -10.41
CA LEU A 208 -18.17 -21.77 -10.08
C LEU A 208 -19.56 -22.02 -10.69
N ASP A 209 -19.92 -23.29 -10.79
CA ASP A 209 -21.23 -23.72 -11.29
C ASP A 209 -22.37 -23.25 -10.35
N ALA A 210 -23.53 -22.94 -10.93
CA ALA A 210 -24.77 -22.65 -10.21
C ALA A 210 -25.19 -23.76 -9.22
N ALA A 211 -24.80 -25.01 -9.47
CA ALA A 211 -25.08 -26.16 -8.61
C ALA A 211 -24.16 -26.26 -7.37
N THR A 212 -23.20 -25.33 -7.21
CA THR A 212 -22.29 -25.31 -6.04
C THR A 212 -23.08 -25.10 -4.75
N ASP A 213 -22.81 -25.94 -3.75
CA ASP A 213 -23.24 -25.72 -2.36
C ASP A 213 -22.12 -24.99 -1.60
N PRO A 214 -22.27 -23.70 -1.26
CA PRO A 214 -21.23 -22.92 -0.60
C PRO A 214 -20.80 -23.49 0.75
N ALA A 215 -21.74 -24.02 1.55
CA ALA A 215 -21.45 -24.54 2.88
C ALA A 215 -20.68 -25.87 2.81
N ALA A 216 -21.09 -26.76 1.90
CA ALA A 216 -20.38 -28.02 1.68
C ALA A 216 -18.97 -27.79 1.09
N LEU A 217 -18.83 -26.82 0.17
CA LEU A 217 -17.54 -26.48 -0.41
C LEU A 217 -16.60 -25.81 0.61
N GLU A 218 -17.11 -24.87 1.41
CA GLU A 218 -16.39 -24.27 2.53
C GLU A 218 -15.80 -25.35 3.45
N ARG A 219 -16.61 -26.33 3.87
CA ARG A 219 -16.14 -27.40 4.75
C ARG A 219 -15.02 -28.22 4.11
N LYS A 220 -15.17 -28.59 2.83
CA LYS A 220 -14.12 -29.31 2.08
C LYS A 220 -12.82 -28.52 1.99
N ILE A 221 -12.90 -27.20 1.81
CA ILE A 221 -11.72 -26.34 1.77
C ILE A 221 -11.05 -26.33 3.14
N ILE A 222 -11.80 -26.07 4.22
CA ILE A 222 -11.29 -26.02 5.59
C ILE A 222 -10.57 -27.33 5.94
N ASP A 223 -11.16 -28.48 5.62
CA ASP A 223 -10.58 -29.80 5.92
C ASP A 223 -9.28 -30.08 5.12
N ARG A 224 -9.02 -29.34 4.04
CA ARG A 224 -7.82 -29.49 3.19
C ARG A 224 -6.71 -28.48 3.52
N LEU A 225 -7.00 -27.42 4.28
CA LEU A 225 -6.02 -26.40 4.61
C LEU A 225 -4.81 -27.00 5.35
N PRO A 226 -3.58 -26.51 5.06
CA PRO A 226 -2.39 -26.94 5.80
C PRO A 226 -2.53 -26.74 7.31
N SER A 227 -1.95 -27.66 8.09
CA SER A 227 -1.84 -27.51 9.54
C SER A 227 -1.09 -26.23 9.91
N GLY A 228 -1.53 -25.52 10.95
CA GLY A 228 -0.91 -24.26 11.41
C GLY A 228 -1.71 -23.00 11.05
N LEU A 229 -2.77 -23.14 10.27
CA LEU A 229 -3.78 -22.11 10.06
C LEU A 229 -4.88 -22.24 11.13
N THR A 230 -5.17 -21.14 11.82
CA THR A 230 -6.33 -21.02 12.69
C THR A 230 -7.49 -20.45 11.88
N VAL A 231 -8.55 -21.25 11.71
CA VAL A 231 -9.73 -20.89 10.94
C VAL A 231 -10.75 -20.20 11.87
N ASP A 232 -11.25 -19.05 11.42
CA ASP A 232 -12.40 -18.35 11.97
C ASP A 232 -13.59 -18.59 11.02
N GLU A 233 -14.34 -19.66 11.31
CA GLU A 233 -15.59 -19.96 10.62
C GLU A 233 -16.63 -18.92 11.01
N ARG A 234 -17.45 -18.46 10.05
CA ARG A 234 -18.56 -17.56 10.33
C ARG A 234 -19.88 -18.28 10.07
N PRO A 235 -20.48 -18.96 11.07
CA PRO A 235 -21.68 -19.78 10.87
C PRO A 235 -22.87 -19.04 10.25
N GLY A 236 -22.95 -17.71 10.42
CA GLY A 236 -23.97 -16.86 9.82
C GLY A 236 -23.69 -16.41 8.38
N GLN A 237 -22.54 -16.80 7.79
CA GLN A 237 -22.11 -16.44 6.44
C GLN A 237 -21.61 -17.69 5.69
N PRO A 238 -22.50 -18.59 5.26
CA PRO A 238 -22.10 -19.79 4.53
C PRO A 238 -21.30 -19.44 3.26
N GLY A 239 -20.22 -20.17 3.01
CA GLY A 239 -19.29 -19.90 1.93
C GLY A 239 -18.20 -18.89 2.29
N TYR A 240 -18.07 -18.49 3.55
CA TYR A 240 -17.07 -17.51 3.98
C TYR A 240 -16.34 -17.93 5.26
N PHE A 241 -15.01 -17.92 5.19
CA PHE A 241 -14.17 -18.03 6.37
C PHE A 241 -12.91 -17.17 6.23
N GLN A 242 -12.31 -16.86 7.37
CA GLN A 242 -10.94 -16.35 7.43
C GLN A 242 -10.04 -17.40 8.04
N ALA A 243 -8.76 -17.42 7.66
CA ALA A 243 -7.77 -18.14 8.44
C ALA A 243 -6.49 -17.33 8.59
N LYS A 244 -5.76 -17.61 9.67
CA LYS A 244 -4.53 -16.90 10.01
C LYS A 244 -3.43 -17.89 10.37
N ALA A 245 -2.22 -17.62 9.91
CA ALA A 245 -1.00 -18.24 10.40
C ALA A 245 0.00 -17.12 10.72
N SER A 246 1.12 -17.45 11.36
CA SER A 246 2.14 -16.44 11.72
C SER A 246 2.52 -15.59 10.50
N GLY A 247 2.25 -14.29 10.55
CA GLY A 247 2.58 -13.35 9.49
C GLY A 247 1.67 -13.35 8.25
N VAL A 248 0.59 -14.14 8.20
CA VAL A 248 -0.33 -14.20 7.06
C VAL A 248 -1.80 -14.26 7.50
N SER A 249 -2.65 -13.51 6.81
CA SER A 249 -4.10 -13.63 6.88
C SER A 249 -4.64 -14.00 5.52
N LEU A 250 -5.61 -14.89 5.49
CA LEU A 250 -6.30 -15.28 4.27
C LEU A 250 -7.81 -15.34 4.47
N SER A 251 -8.54 -15.14 3.38
CA SER A 251 -9.99 -15.24 3.36
C SER A 251 -10.45 -15.95 2.10
N VAL A 252 -11.52 -16.72 2.26
CA VAL A 252 -12.22 -17.36 1.16
C VAL A 252 -13.65 -16.87 1.20
N SER A 253 -14.18 -16.52 0.04
CA SER A 253 -15.59 -16.21 -0.14
C SER A 253 -16.16 -16.98 -1.33
N ILE A 254 -17.38 -17.47 -1.18
CA ILE A 254 -18.19 -18.09 -2.23
C ILE A 254 -19.53 -17.36 -2.23
N SER A 255 -19.71 -16.46 -3.19
CA SER A 255 -20.86 -15.57 -3.21
C SER A 255 -21.69 -15.72 -4.50
N PRO A 256 -23.02 -15.60 -4.43
CA PRO A 256 -23.86 -15.67 -5.62
C PRO A 256 -23.64 -14.44 -6.50
N LYS A 257 -23.38 -14.66 -7.79
CA LYS A 257 -23.22 -13.62 -8.80
C LYS A 257 -24.25 -13.80 -9.90
N LYS A 258 -24.93 -12.71 -10.26
CA LYS A 258 -25.86 -12.69 -11.39
C LYS A 258 -25.09 -12.31 -12.65
N GLN A 259 -25.21 -13.12 -13.69
CA GLN A 259 -24.61 -12.82 -15.00
C GLN A 259 -25.51 -11.88 -15.81
N GLU A 260 -24.95 -11.27 -16.86
CA GLU A 260 -25.67 -10.35 -17.75
C GLU A 260 -26.86 -11.00 -18.45
N ASP A 261 -26.78 -12.30 -18.74
CA ASP A 261 -27.86 -13.11 -19.33
C ASP A 261 -28.97 -13.49 -18.31
N GLY A 262 -28.82 -13.06 -17.05
CA GLY A 262 -29.76 -13.31 -15.97
C GLY A 262 -29.57 -14.65 -15.26
N SER A 263 -28.63 -15.50 -15.69
CA SER A 263 -28.27 -16.73 -15.00
C SER A 263 -27.59 -16.45 -13.65
N LYS A 264 -27.66 -17.42 -12.75
CA LYS A 264 -27.00 -17.37 -11.44
C LYS A 264 -25.78 -18.28 -11.48
N VAL A 265 -24.65 -17.76 -11.05
CA VAL A 265 -23.41 -18.50 -10.85
C VAL A 265 -22.89 -18.19 -9.45
N PHE A 266 -21.89 -18.93 -8.99
CA PHE A 266 -21.16 -18.54 -7.79
C PHE A 266 -19.80 -17.99 -8.20
N GLU A 267 -19.37 -16.94 -7.51
CA GLU A 267 -18.01 -16.42 -7.58
C GLU A 267 -17.27 -16.90 -6.34
N PHE A 268 -16.16 -17.57 -6.59
CA PHE A 268 -15.18 -17.92 -5.59
C PHE A 268 -14.09 -16.87 -5.58
N GLU A 269 -13.73 -16.37 -4.41
CA GLU A 269 -12.56 -15.53 -4.19
C GLU A 269 -11.70 -16.15 -3.10
N PHE A 270 -10.40 -16.28 -3.38
CA PHE A 270 -9.37 -16.49 -2.38
C PHE A 270 -8.52 -15.25 -2.31
N SER A 271 -8.31 -14.71 -1.12
CA SER A 271 -7.36 -13.63 -0.88
C SER A 271 -6.42 -13.96 0.25
N ALA A 272 -5.17 -13.52 0.12
CA ALA A 272 -4.15 -13.65 1.14
C ALA A 272 -3.34 -12.36 1.22
N GLN A 273 -2.88 -12.04 2.41
CA GLN A 273 -2.03 -10.88 2.66
C GLN A 273 -1.09 -11.15 3.83
N SER A 274 0.06 -10.47 3.82
CA SER A 274 0.91 -10.38 5.01
C SER A 274 0.15 -9.67 6.14
N SER A 275 0.08 -10.28 7.32
CA SER A 275 -0.56 -9.67 8.49
C SER A 275 0.32 -8.64 9.18
N GLU A 276 1.63 -8.70 8.94
CA GLU A 276 2.64 -7.84 9.56
C GLU A 276 3.30 -6.97 8.49
N CYS A 277 3.77 -5.79 8.91
CA CYS A 277 4.55 -4.92 8.05
C CYS A 277 6.01 -5.39 8.05
N ALA A 278 6.55 -5.75 6.88
CA ALA A 278 7.98 -6.01 6.77
C ALA A 278 8.73 -4.67 6.77
N LEU A 279 9.12 -4.23 7.96
CA LEU A 279 9.82 -2.97 8.17
C LEU A 279 11.17 -2.97 7.44
N VAL A 280 11.54 -1.80 6.95
CA VAL A 280 12.90 -1.55 6.49
C VAL A 280 13.84 -1.73 7.67
N THR A 281 14.80 -2.63 7.53
CA THR A 281 15.87 -2.85 8.51
C THR A 281 17.19 -2.46 7.85
N ALA A 282 18.10 -1.85 8.64
CA ALA A 282 19.48 -1.73 8.21
C ALA A 282 20.05 -3.15 8.14
N GLY A 283 20.34 -3.61 6.92
CA GLY A 283 20.96 -4.91 6.66
C GLY A 283 22.44 -4.94 6.99
#